data_AF-A0A0A1MLL8-F1
#
_entry.id   AF-A0A0A1MLL8-F1
#
_cell.length_a   1.000
_cell.length_b   1.000
_cell.length_c   1.000
_cell.angle_alpha   90.00
_cell.angle_beta   90.00
_cell.angle_gamma   90.00
#
_symmetry.space_group_name_H-M   'P 1'
#
loop_
_entity.id
_entity.type
_entity.pdbx_description
1 polymer ?
#
loop_
_entity_poly.entity_id
_entity_poly.type
_entity_poly.pdbx_seq_one_letter_code
_entity_poly.pdbx_strand_id
1 'polypeptide(L)'
;MGYLERNQYAVNDLEKLITYKINRGISRKWQALAYSYLFAFRHACGVSEQAFPDDLTRTFVSVRETNQTICQQLRITPRMVQELNLQTLRLDTDSIRKRRYYDQQGRSSWEGYKSNCEHHAAQQRWLIEQYIKNGWTKTRIAQQLGISRKHVYTLLNQSVSSANGVAK
;
A
#
# COMPACT_ATOMS: atom_id res chain seq x y z
N MET A 1 15.40 3.31 -6.06
CA MET A 1 15.27 4.31 -7.13
C MET A 1 15.47 5.68 -6.52
N GLY A 2 16.49 6.42 -6.98
CA GLY A 2 16.73 7.79 -6.52
C GLY A 2 15.67 8.77 -7.05
N TYR A 3 15.55 9.96 -6.44
CA TYR A 3 14.60 10.99 -6.89
C TYR A 3 14.84 11.41 -8.35
N LEU A 4 16.11 11.54 -8.76
CA LEU A 4 16.49 11.91 -10.13
C LEU A 4 16.05 10.84 -11.15
N GLU A 5 16.34 9.58 -10.84
CA GLU A 5 16.02 8.41 -11.67
C GLU A 5 14.50 8.25 -11.84
N ARG A 6 13.73 8.40 -10.74
CA ARG A 6 12.26 8.45 -10.79
C ARG A 6 11.77 9.55 -11.73
N ASN A 7 12.32 10.75 -11.64
CA ASN A 7 11.87 11.88 -12.44
C ASN A 7 12.17 11.67 -13.93
N GLN A 8 13.31 11.05 -14.28
CA GLN A 8 13.64 10.70 -15.67
C GLN A 8 12.63 9.70 -16.26
N TYR A 9 12.29 8.66 -15.50
CA TYR A 9 11.24 7.72 -15.92
C TYR A 9 9.87 8.38 -16.04
N ALA A 10 9.54 9.33 -15.16
CA ALA A 10 8.27 10.06 -15.21
C ALA A 10 8.17 10.93 -16.47
N VAL A 11 9.27 11.57 -16.90
CA VAL A 11 9.35 12.29 -18.18
C VAL A 11 9.01 11.35 -19.34
N ASN A 12 9.71 10.22 -19.44
CA ASN A 12 9.51 9.24 -20.53
C ASN A 12 8.07 8.70 -20.55
N ASP A 13 7.49 8.44 -19.38
CA ASP A 13 6.11 7.94 -19.28
C ASP A 13 5.08 9.00 -19.70
N LEU A 14 5.29 10.27 -19.32
CA LEU A 14 4.42 11.37 -19.69
C LEU A 14 4.46 11.64 -21.20
N GLU A 15 5.62 11.56 -21.83
CA GLU A 15 5.75 11.73 -23.29
C GLU A 15 4.94 10.67 -24.06
N LYS A 16 5.06 9.39 -23.65
CA LYS A 16 4.25 8.29 -24.21
C LYS A 16 2.76 8.53 -24.01
N LEU A 17 2.37 8.96 -22.81
CA LEU A 17 0.98 9.21 -22.43
C LEU A 17 0.36 10.35 -23.24
N ILE A 18 1.08 11.46 -23.38
CA ILE A 18 0.67 12.64 -24.14
C ILE A 18 0.48 12.25 -25.60
N THR A 19 1.46 11.58 -26.19
CA THR A 19 1.39 11.10 -27.59
C THR A 19 0.17 10.20 -27.81
N TYR A 20 -0.06 9.24 -26.92
CA TYR A 20 -1.20 8.32 -26.99
C TYR A 20 -2.56 9.03 -26.87
N LYS A 21 -2.65 10.04 -26.00
CA LYS A 21 -3.92 10.74 -25.73
C LYS A 21 -4.25 11.81 -26.77
N ILE A 22 -3.25 12.53 -27.29
CA ILE A 22 -3.43 13.55 -28.34
C ILE A 22 -4.06 12.92 -29.58
N ASN A 23 -3.55 11.75 -29.99
CA ASN A 23 -4.06 11.00 -31.15
C ASN A 23 -5.52 10.54 -31.02
N ARG A 24 -6.13 10.66 -29.83
CA ARG A 24 -7.50 10.26 -29.53
C ARG A 24 -8.45 11.41 -29.20
N GLY A 25 -8.01 12.66 -29.37
CA GLY A 25 -8.86 13.84 -29.12
C GLY A 25 -9.14 14.07 -27.64
N ILE A 26 -8.13 14.50 -26.88
CA ILE A 26 -8.24 14.75 -25.44
C ILE A 26 -8.51 16.23 -25.13
N SER A 27 -9.21 16.51 -24.02
CA SER A 27 -9.54 17.88 -23.61
C SER A 27 -8.31 18.76 -23.37
N ARG A 28 -8.37 20.05 -23.71
CA ARG A 28 -7.29 21.02 -23.45
C ARG A 28 -6.87 21.09 -21.98
N LYS A 29 -7.83 20.98 -21.04
CA LYS A 29 -7.56 20.93 -19.60
C LYS A 29 -6.61 19.78 -19.24
N TRP A 30 -6.82 18.61 -19.84
CA TRP A 30 -5.96 17.46 -19.63
C TRP A 30 -4.56 17.68 -20.22
N GLN A 31 -4.48 18.26 -21.42
CA GLN A 31 -3.20 18.57 -22.07
C GLN A 31 -2.39 19.56 -21.24
N ALA A 32 -3.00 20.66 -20.80
CA ALA A 32 -2.39 21.65 -19.93
C ALA A 32 -1.78 21.02 -18.67
N LEU A 33 -2.52 20.11 -18.04
CA LEU A 33 -2.06 19.40 -16.85
C LEU A 33 -0.91 18.45 -17.15
N ALA A 34 -1.00 17.65 -18.22
CA ALA A 34 0.05 16.71 -18.62
C ALA A 34 1.35 17.42 -19.00
N TYR A 35 1.27 18.49 -19.79
CA TYR A 35 2.43 19.31 -20.15
C TYR A 35 3.01 20.04 -18.93
N SER A 36 2.17 20.44 -17.97
CA SER A 36 2.67 21.08 -16.74
C SER A 36 3.51 20.11 -15.91
N TYR A 37 3.06 18.85 -15.77
CA TYR A 37 3.88 17.81 -15.13
C TYR A 37 5.16 17.53 -15.90
N LEU A 38 5.06 17.37 -17.23
CA LEU A 38 6.21 17.10 -18.08
C LEU A 38 7.28 18.21 -17.91
N PHE A 39 6.85 19.48 -17.97
CA PHE A 39 7.73 20.63 -17.77
C PHE A 39 8.39 20.60 -16.38
N ALA A 40 7.60 20.39 -15.32
CA ALA A 40 8.11 20.34 -13.95
C ALA A 40 9.14 19.22 -13.75
N PHE A 41 8.88 18.01 -14.27
CA PHE A 41 9.81 16.88 -14.16
C PHE A 41 11.08 17.07 -15.00
N ARG A 42 10.99 17.64 -16.21
CA ARG A 42 12.18 17.96 -17.04
C ARG A 42 13.08 18.98 -16.34
N HIS A 43 12.49 20.05 -15.81
CA HIS A 43 13.22 21.06 -15.03
C HIS A 43 13.91 20.43 -13.81
N ALA A 44 13.22 19.56 -13.06
CA ALA A 44 13.81 18.86 -11.93
C ALA A 44 14.93 17.86 -12.31
N CYS A 45 14.97 17.39 -13.55
CA CYS A 45 16.04 16.54 -14.08
C CYS A 45 17.21 17.34 -14.71
N GLY A 46 17.12 18.68 -14.80
CA GLY A 46 18.10 19.49 -15.52
C GLY A 46 18.10 19.24 -17.04
N VAL A 47 17.01 18.70 -17.58
CA VAL A 47 16.86 18.46 -19.03
C VAL A 47 16.29 19.72 -19.68
N SER A 48 16.82 20.06 -20.86
CA SER A 48 16.38 21.19 -21.68
C SER A 48 14.86 21.34 -21.71
N GLU A 49 14.40 22.57 -21.46
CA GLU A 49 12.99 22.96 -21.48
C GLU A 49 12.43 22.75 -22.88
N GLN A 50 11.53 21.77 -23.00
CA GLN A 50 10.67 21.71 -24.17
C GLN A 50 9.71 22.89 -24.10
N ALA A 51 9.48 23.56 -25.24
CA ALA A 51 8.51 24.64 -25.35
C ALA A 51 7.14 24.14 -24.84
N PHE A 52 6.57 24.87 -23.89
CA PHE A 52 5.21 24.63 -23.44
C PHE A 52 4.26 25.12 -24.55
N PRO A 53 3.20 24.38 -24.93
CA PRO A 53 2.32 24.81 -26.00
C PRO A 53 1.67 26.17 -25.69
N ASP A 54 1.80 27.14 -26.60
CA ASP A 54 1.35 28.53 -26.40
C ASP A 54 -0.17 28.66 -26.24
N ASP A 55 -0.93 27.69 -26.76
CA ASP A 55 -2.39 27.63 -26.68
C ASP A 55 -2.91 27.07 -25.34
N LEU A 56 -1.99 26.64 -24.46
CA LEU A 56 -2.32 26.05 -23.17
C LEU A 56 -1.88 26.95 -22.01
N THR A 57 -2.69 26.98 -20.95
CA THR A 57 -2.34 27.67 -19.71
C THR A 57 -1.67 26.70 -18.74
N ARG A 58 -0.53 27.09 -18.17
CA ARG A 58 0.15 26.28 -17.15
C ARG A 58 -0.73 26.08 -15.92
N THR A 59 -0.75 24.87 -15.41
CA THR A 59 -1.41 24.51 -14.16
C THR A 59 -0.36 24.28 -13.08
N PHE A 60 -0.67 24.66 -11.85
CA PHE A 60 0.24 24.42 -10.72
C PHE A 60 0.32 22.91 -10.42
N VAL A 61 1.53 22.37 -10.49
CA VAL A 61 1.84 20.96 -10.22
C VAL A 61 3.18 20.86 -9.50
N SER A 62 3.41 19.77 -8.77
CA SER A 62 4.67 19.55 -8.05
C SER A 62 5.31 18.20 -8.38
N VAL A 63 6.63 18.19 -8.59
CA VAL A 63 7.42 16.95 -8.76
C VAL A 63 7.44 16.07 -7.51
N ARG A 64 7.08 16.64 -6.35
CA ARG A 64 6.94 15.91 -5.08
C ARG A 64 5.63 15.14 -5.00
N GLU A 65 4.69 15.35 -5.90
CA GLU A 65 3.45 14.59 -5.92
C GLU A 65 3.71 13.11 -6.17
N THR A 66 2.90 12.26 -5.54
CA THR A 66 3.01 10.81 -5.68
C THR A 66 2.56 10.35 -7.06
N ASN A 67 3.09 9.23 -7.56
CA ASN A 67 2.64 8.65 -8.84
C ASN A 67 1.14 8.38 -8.83
N GLN A 68 0.56 8.04 -7.67
CA GLN A 68 -0.88 7.86 -7.52
C GLN A 68 -1.65 9.16 -7.79
N THR A 69 -1.21 10.28 -7.20
CA THR A 69 -1.82 11.59 -7.42
C THR A 69 -1.79 11.95 -8.90
N ILE A 70 -0.63 11.80 -9.54
CA ILE A 70 -0.44 12.09 -10.97
C ILE A 70 -1.35 11.21 -11.83
N CYS A 71 -1.40 9.90 -11.56
CA CYS A 71 -2.27 8.97 -12.27
C CYS A 71 -3.76 9.30 -12.10
N GLN A 72 -4.20 9.70 -10.91
CA GLN A 72 -5.58 10.11 -10.65
C GLN A 72 -5.93 11.39 -11.41
N GLN A 73 -5.08 12.41 -11.31
CA GLN A 73 -5.26 13.69 -11.98
C GLN A 73 -5.29 13.55 -13.50
N LEU A 74 -4.38 12.76 -14.06
CA LEU A 74 -4.31 12.46 -15.50
C LEU A 74 -5.22 11.31 -15.94
N ARG A 75 -6.05 10.76 -15.04
CA ARG A 75 -6.98 9.66 -15.33
C ARG A 75 -6.31 8.49 -16.09
N ILE A 76 -5.11 8.12 -15.66
CA ILE A 76 -4.31 7.04 -16.25
C ILE A 76 -4.90 5.71 -15.77
N THR A 77 -5.31 4.85 -16.72
CA THR A 77 -5.92 3.56 -16.42
C THR A 77 -4.87 2.43 -16.40
N PRO A 78 -5.13 1.31 -15.69
CA PRO A 78 -4.24 0.13 -15.72
C PRO A 78 -3.97 -0.38 -17.14
N ARG A 79 -4.98 -0.32 -18.01
CA ARG A 79 -4.85 -0.70 -19.41
C ARG A 79 -3.84 0.16 -20.15
N MET A 80 -3.87 1.49 -19.95
CA MET A 80 -2.90 2.41 -20.57
C MET A 80 -1.48 2.16 -20.07
N VAL A 81 -1.32 1.86 -18.78
CA VAL A 81 -0.02 1.53 -18.19
C VAL A 81 0.59 0.31 -18.88
N GLN A 82 -0.22 -0.73 -19.11
CA GLN A 82 0.20 -1.96 -19.78
C GLN A 82 0.49 -1.73 -21.26
N GLU A 83 -0.44 -1.10 -22.00
CA GLU A 83 -0.30 -0.83 -23.44
C GLU A 83 0.94 0.02 -23.75
N LEU A 84 1.24 1.02 -22.90
CA LEU A 84 2.35 1.94 -23.11
C LEU A 84 3.63 1.53 -22.38
N ASN A 85 3.59 0.41 -21.65
CA ASN A 85 4.66 -0.06 -20.77
C ASN A 85 5.29 1.10 -19.95
N LEU A 86 4.43 1.79 -19.20
CA LEU A 86 4.87 2.89 -18.33
C LEU A 86 5.71 2.32 -17.17
N GLN A 87 6.84 2.92 -16.83
CA GLN A 87 7.78 2.38 -15.84
C GLN A 87 7.54 2.92 -14.43
N THR A 88 7.36 4.22 -14.31
CA THR A 88 7.10 4.94 -13.05
C THR A 88 5.64 5.26 -12.82
N LEU A 89 4.90 5.61 -13.87
CA LEU A 89 3.44 5.78 -13.81
C LEU A 89 2.70 4.43 -13.86
N ARG A 90 3.44 3.32 -13.67
CA ARG A 90 2.86 2.08 -13.17
C ARG A 90 2.09 2.43 -11.92
N LEU A 91 0.75 2.42 -12.04
CA LEU A 91 -0.14 2.34 -10.89
C LEU A 91 0.52 1.35 -9.97
N ASP A 92 0.99 1.84 -8.84
CA ASP A 92 1.76 1.08 -7.87
C ASP A 92 0.73 0.13 -7.25
N THR A 93 0.25 -0.82 -8.04
CA THR A 93 -0.95 -1.62 -7.76
C THR A 93 -0.60 -2.58 -6.65
N ASP A 94 0.68 -2.92 -6.50
CA ASP A 94 1.24 -3.63 -5.36
C ASP A 94 1.46 -2.72 -4.16
N SER A 95 1.89 -1.46 -4.29
CA SER A 95 1.95 -0.55 -3.15
C SER A 95 0.57 -0.05 -2.73
N ILE A 96 -0.40 0.04 -3.63
CA ILE A 96 -1.82 0.34 -3.40
C ILE A 96 -2.56 -0.92 -2.97
N ARG A 97 -2.19 -2.14 -3.40
CA ARG A 97 -2.69 -3.38 -2.79
C ARG A 97 -2.12 -3.55 -1.41
N LYS A 98 -0.84 -3.31 -1.17
CA LYS A 98 -0.22 -3.31 0.15
C LYS A 98 -0.82 -2.21 1.00
N ARG A 99 -0.97 -0.99 0.47
CA ARG A 99 -1.58 0.12 1.20
C ARG A 99 -3.08 -0.08 1.40
N ARG A 100 -3.86 -0.63 0.47
CA ARG A 100 -5.26 -1.05 0.71
C ARG A 100 -5.32 -2.24 1.65
N TYR A 101 -4.39 -3.18 1.57
CA TYR A 101 -4.25 -4.27 2.54
C TYR A 101 -4.01 -3.65 3.91
N TYR A 102 -3.00 -2.82 4.12
CA TYR A 102 -2.68 -2.15 5.39
C TYR A 102 -3.73 -1.10 5.84
N ASP A 103 -4.36 -0.36 4.93
CA ASP A 103 -5.43 0.63 5.18
C ASP A 103 -6.77 -0.08 5.47
N GLN A 104 -7.02 -1.27 4.90
CA GLN A 104 -8.17 -2.13 5.22
C GLN A 104 -7.88 -3.10 6.39
N GLN A 105 -6.62 -3.27 6.79
CA GLN A 105 -6.20 -3.97 8.02
C GLN A 105 -6.54 -3.17 9.29
N GLY A 106 -7.22 -2.03 9.17
CA GLY A 106 -7.93 -1.39 10.28
C GLY A 106 -9.38 -1.86 10.47
N ARG A 107 -9.93 -2.67 9.56
CA ARG A 107 -11.26 -3.30 9.69
C ARG A 107 -11.23 -4.69 9.07
N SER A 108 -10.57 -5.60 9.75
CA SER A 108 -10.91 -7.02 9.64
C SER A 108 -12.44 -7.15 9.68
N SER A 109 -13.04 -7.89 8.73
CA SER A 109 -14.42 -8.37 8.90
C SER A 109 -14.53 -8.98 10.30
N TRP A 110 -15.70 -8.93 10.93
CA TRP A 110 -15.87 -9.53 12.26
C TRP A 110 -15.32 -10.96 12.34
N GLU A 111 -15.50 -11.74 11.28
CA GLU A 111 -14.94 -13.09 11.12
C GLU A 111 -13.41 -13.11 11.01
N GLY A 112 -12.80 -12.19 10.27
CA GLY A 112 -11.33 -12.06 10.20
C GLY A 112 -10.70 -11.56 11.50
N TYR A 113 -11.39 -10.67 12.23
CA TYR A 113 -10.96 -10.21 13.55
C TYR A 113 -10.98 -11.36 14.54
N LYS A 114 -12.08 -12.12 14.53
CA LYS A 114 -12.26 -13.30 15.36
C LYS A 114 -11.23 -14.37 15.05
N SER A 115 -11.00 -14.68 13.77
CA SER A 115 -9.97 -15.63 13.32
C SER A 115 -8.56 -15.21 13.75
N ASN A 116 -8.21 -13.93 13.61
CA ASN A 116 -6.91 -13.42 14.09
C ASN A 116 -6.78 -13.49 15.61
N CYS A 117 -7.83 -13.18 16.37
CA CYS A 117 -7.84 -13.33 17.83
C CYS A 117 -7.68 -14.80 18.23
N GLU A 118 -8.34 -15.73 17.52
CA GLU A 118 -8.23 -17.18 17.74
C GLU A 118 -6.81 -17.68 17.45
N HIS A 119 -6.20 -17.23 16.35
CA HIS A 119 -4.82 -17.56 16.00
C HIS A 119 -3.82 -17.02 17.02
N HIS A 120 -3.94 -15.76 17.43
CA HIS A 120 -3.10 -15.19 18.48
C HIS A 120 -3.26 -15.92 19.82
N ALA A 121 -4.51 -16.25 20.21
CA ALA A 121 -4.77 -17.02 21.41
C ALA A 121 -4.19 -18.44 21.32
N ALA A 122 -4.19 -19.09 20.15
CA ALA A 122 -3.57 -20.39 19.95
C ALA A 122 -2.03 -20.34 20.07
N GLN A 123 -1.39 -19.33 19.49
CA GLN A 123 0.05 -19.13 19.60
C GLN A 123 0.47 -18.82 21.05
N GLN A 124 -0.26 -17.94 21.73
CA GLN A 124 -0.01 -17.63 23.13
C GLN A 124 -0.20 -18.86 24.01
N ARG A 125 -1.22 -19.69 23.75
CA ARG A 125 -1.42 -20.97 24.45
C ARG A 125 -0.22 -21.90 24.27
N TRP A 126 0.21 -22.13 23.03
CA TRP A 126 1.36 -22.99 22.76
C TRP A 126 2.60 -22.53 23.52
N LEU A 127 2.89 -21.23 23.52
CA LEU A 127 4.01 -20.65 24.28
C LEU A 127 3.85 -20.87 25.79
N ILE A 128 2.67 -20.62 26.36
CA ILE A 128 2.39 -20.83 27.78
C ILE A 128 2.62 -22.30 28.16
N GLU A 129 2.18 -23.25 27.34
CA GLU A 129 2.39 -24.68 27.58
C GLU A 129 3.88 -25.07 27.56
N GLN A 130 4.66 -24.54 26.62
CA GLN A 130 6.11 -24.78 26.60
C GLN A 130 6.79 -24.20 27.84
N TYR A 131 6.41 -23.00 28.28
CA TYR A 131 6.97 -22.42 29.49
C TYR A 131 6.60 -23.21 30.75
N ILE A 132 5.38 -23.75 30.83
CA ILE A 132 4.97 -24.62 31.95
C ILE A 132 5.77 -25.93 31.94
N LYS A 133 5.97 -26.55 30.77
CA LYS A 133 6.84 -27.75 30.64
C LYS A 133 8.27 -27.47 31.11
N ASN A 134 8.75 -26.25 30.88
CA ASN A 134 10.06 -25.78 31.35
C ASN A 134 10.06 -25.34 32.83
N GLY A 135 9.00 -25.61 33.60
CA GLY A 135 8.90 -25.33 35.03
C GLY A 135 8.58 -23.88 35.40
N TRP A 136 8.13 -23.06 34.46
CA TRP A 136 7.82 -21.66 34.75
C TRP A 136 6.48 -21.50 35.45
N THR A 137 6.43 -20.61 36.45
CA THR A 137 5.18 -20.26 37.12
C THR A 137 4.31 -19.36 36.24
N LYS A 138 2.98 -19.47 36.38
CA LYS A 138 2.02 -18.65 35.63
C LYS A 138 2.25 -17.15 35.79
N THR A 139 2.74 -16.72 36.96
CA THR A 139 3.09 -15.32 37.23
C THR A 139 4.29 -14.86 36.42
N ARG A 140 5.34 -15.69 36.33
CA ARG A 140 6.53 -15.39 35.52
C ARG A 140 6.19 -15.36 34.03
N ILE A 141 5.35 -16.29 33.58
CA ILE A 141 4.87 -16.33 32.19
C ILE A 141 4.08 -15.07 31.84
N ALA A 142 3.17 -14.64 32.73
CA ALA A 142 2.39 -13.43 32.55
C ALA A 142 3.27 -12.18 32.40
N GLN A 143 4.30 -12.06 33.25
CA GLN A 143 5.29 -10.97 33.16
C GLN A 143 6.09 -11.04 31.86
N GLN A 144 6.57 -12.23 31.47
CA GLN A 144 7.38 -12.43 30.26
C GLN A 144 6.61 -12.10 28.97
N LEU A 145 5.33 -12.47 28.92
CA LEU A 145 4.47 -12.26 27.75
C LEU A 145 3.75 -10.91 27.78
N GLY A 146 3.91 -10.11 28.83
CA GLY A 146 3.23 -8.81 28.97
C GLY A 146 1.71 -8.92 29.08
N ILE A 147 1.19 -10.05 29.57
CA ILE A 147 -0.25 -10.31 29.71
C ILE A 147 -0.66 -10.46 31.17
N SER A 148 -1.95 -10.31 31.47
CA SER A 148 -2.43 -10.49 32.85
C SER A 148 -2.40 -11.97 33.25
N ARG A 149 -2.15 -12.23 34.55
CA ARG A 149 -2.22 -13.59 35.11
C ARG A 149 -3.58 -14.24 34.86
N LYS A 150 -4.68 -13.48 34.96
CA LYS A 150 -6.04 -13.92 34.65
C LYS A 150 -6.15 -14.41 33.20
N HIS A 151 -5.54 -13.70 32.25
CA HIS A 151 -5.54 -14.07 30.84
C HIS A 151 -4.82 -15.41 30.60
N VAL A 152 -3.69 -15.65 31.28
CA VAL A 152 -3.00 -16.96 31.27
C VAL A 152 -3.92 -18.09 31.74
N TYR A 153 -4.67 -17.89 32.83
CA TYR A 153 -5.66 -18.87 33.30
C TYR A 153 -6.78 -19.11 32.30
N THR A 154 -7.32 -18.05 31.68
CA THR A 154 -8.38 -18.18 30.67
C THR A 154 -7.92 -19.00 29.47
N LEU A 155 -6.72 -18.73 28.94
CA LEU A 155 -6.14 -19.45 27.81
C LEU A 155 -5.90 -20.94 28.13
N LEU A 156 -5.49 -21.26 29.36
CA LEU A 156 -5.32 -22.64 29.80
C LEU A 156 -6.64 -23.36 30.08
N ASN A 157 -7.69 -22.67 30.53
CA ASN A 157 -8.98 -23.30 30.81
C ASN A 157 -9.81 -23.55 29.54
N GLN A 158 -9.63 -22.73 28.50
CA GLN A 158 -10.29 -22.93 27.20
C GLN A 158 -9.88 -24.24 26.50
N SER A 159 -8.72 -24.82 26.83
CA SER A 159 -8.32 -26.15 26.31
C SER A 159 -9.13 -27.29 26.92
N VAL A 160 -9.60 -27.15 28.17
CA VAL A 160 -10.35 -28.20 28.88
C VAL A 160 -11.77 -28.35 28.32
N SER A 161 -12.41 -27.25 27.91
CA SER A 161 -13.76 -27.30 27.31
C SER A 161 -13.78 -27.85 25.88
N SER A 162 -12.64 -27.77 25.16
CA SER A 162 -12.52 -28.28 23.78
C SER A 162 -12.21 -29.78 23.73
N ALA A 163 -11.61 -30.32 24.81
CA ALA A 163 -11.25 -31.74 24.92
C ALA A 163 -12.40 -32.63 25.48
N ASN A 164 -13.38 -32.05 26.16
CA ASN A 164 -14.53 -32.77 26.73
C ASN A 164 -15.77 -32.85 25.81
N GLY A 165 -15.62 -32.46 24.54
CA GLY A 165 -16.71 -32.47 23.54
C GLY A 165 -16.83 -33.75 22.71
N VAL A 166 -16.13 -34.83 23.06
CA VAL A 166 -16.25 -36.15 22.40
C VAL A 166 -16.63 -37.19 23.45
N ALA A 167 -17.89 -37.12 23.90
CA ALA A 167 -18.60 -38.24 24.51
C ALA A 167 -20.10 -37.94 24.50
N LYS A 168 -20.76 -38.28 23.40
CA LYS A 168 -22.05 -38.98 23.36
C LYS A 168 -22.29 -39.50 21.96
#